data_AF-A0A2D5ICW4-F1
#
_entry.id   AF-A0A2D5ICW4-F1
#
_cell.length_a   1.000
_cell.length_b   1.000
_cell.length_c   1.000
_cell.angle_alpha   90.00
_cell.angle_beta   90.00
_cell.angle_gamma   90.00
#
_symmetry.space_group_name_H-M   'P 1'
#
loop_
_entity.id
_entity.type
_entity.pdbx_description
1 polymer ?
#
loop_
_entity_poly.entity_id
_entity_poly.type
_entity_poly.pdbx_seq_one_letter_code
_entity_poly.pdbx_strand_id
1 'polypeptide(L)' 'EIYTGSEWSLVGGGNSTKQVAWEHESVLASGENYVMEDGNNAISAGPITIDSNSSFTVGSGSVWAVV' A
#
# COMPACT_ATOMS: atom_id res chain seq x y z
N GLU A 1 8.32 -6.62 -10.75
CA GLU A 1 9.64 -7.25 -10.54
C GLU A 1 10.70 -6.58 -11.43
N ILE A 2 12.00 -6.86 -11.23
CA ILE A 2 13.08 -6.47 -12.16
C ILE A 2 13.99 -7.69 -12.46
N TYR A 3 14.46 -7.79 -13.71
CA TYR A 3 15.37 -8.83 -14.16
C TYR A 3 16.83 -8.38 -14.01
N THR A 4 17.63 -9.09 -13.22
CA THR A 4 19.04 -8.74 -12.92
C THR A 4 20.04 -9.33 -13.91
N GLY A 5 19.56 -10.06 -14.92
CA GLY A 5 20.41 -10.82 -15.83
C GLY A 5 20.66 -12.26 -15.40
N SER A 6 20.18 -12.69 -14.22
CA SER A 6 20.29 -14.09 -13.75
C SER A 6 19.02 -14.61 -13.08
N GLU A 7 18.21 -13.75 -12.47
CA GLU A 7 16.93 -14.14 -11.88
C GLU A 7 15.92 -12.99 -11.92
N TRP A 8 14.63 -13.35 -11.77
CA TRP A 8 13.56 -12.40 -11.51
C TRP A 8 13.49 -12.14 -10.01
N SER A 9 13.67 -10.88 -9.61
CA SER A 9 13.59 -10.47 -8.20
C SER A 9 12.38 -9.57 -7.98
N LEU A 10 11.72 -9.71 -6.82
CA LEU A 10 10.62 -8.83 -6.42
C LEU A 10 11.14 -7.39 -6.38
N VAL A 11 10.56 -6.52 -7.20
CA VAL A 11 10.60 -5.08 -6.88
C VAL A 11 9.62 -4.96 -5.74
N GLY A 12 10.13 -4.69 -4.54
CA GLY A 12 9.29 -4.38 -3.38
C GLY A 12 8.19 -3.42 -3.82
N GLY A 13 6.94 -3.88 -3.73
CA GLY A 13 5.81 -3.25 -4.38
C GLY A 13 5.61 -1.82 -3.91
N GLY A 14 5.06 -0.99 -4.81
CA GLY A 14 4.28 0.22 -4.53
C GLY A 14 4.97 1.59 -4.70
N ASN A 15 6.26 1.68 -5.04
CA ASN A 15 6.90 2.99 -5.24
C ASN A 15 7.88 3.03 -6.40
N SER A 16 7.58 3.89 -7.38
CA SER A 16 8.42 4.19 -8.53
C SER A 16 9.31 5.43 -8.33
N THR A 17 9.17 6.16 -7.21
CA THR A 17 9.97 7.36 -6.88
C THR A 17 10.87 7.13 -5.67
N LYS A 18 12.00 7.83 -5.59
CA LYS A 18 12.95 7.68 -4.46
C LYS A 18 12.55 8.46 -3.20
N GLN A 19 11.42 9.19 -3.18
CA GLN A 19 10.97 10.03 -2.05
C GLN A 19 9.47 10.37 -2.09
N VAL A 20 8.84 10.33 -0.91
CA VAL A 20 7.51 10.82 -0.45
C VAL A 20 6.24 10.38 -1.20
N ALA A 21 6.22 10.26 -2.52
CA ALA A 21 5.01 9.91 -3.26
C ALA A 21 4.99 8.41 -3.62
N TRP A 22 4.04 7.68 -3.02
CA TRP A 22 3.72 6.28 -3.30
C TRP A 22 2.45 6.23 -4.17
N GLU A 23 2.41 5.36 -5.18
CA GLU A 23 1.17 5.08 -5.91
C GLU A 23 0.41 4.03 -5.10
N HIS A 24 -0.75 4.41 -4.57
CA HIS A 24 -1.55 3.54 -3.70
C HIS A 24 -2.54 2.75 -4.55
N GLU A 25 -2.59 1.44 -4.31
CA GLU A 25 -3.66 0.60 -4.83
C GLU A 25 -5.02 1.11 -4.29
N SER A 26 -6.01 1.16 -5.17
CA SER A 26 -7.36 1.64 -4.86
C SER A 26 -8.28 0.56 -4.31
N VAL A 27 -7.89 -0.72 -4.47
CA VAL A 27 -8.68 -1.88 -4.08
C VAL A 27 -7.90 -2.79 -3.12
N LEU A 28 -8.39 -2.92 -1.90
CA LEU A 28 -8.00 -4.02 -1.02
C LEU A 28 -8.89 -5.23 -1.33
N ALA A 29 -8.35 -6.19 -2.07
CA ALA A 29 -9.07 -7.35 -2.58
C ALA A 29 -9.67 -8.22 -1.47
N SER A 30 -10.75 -8.93 -1.79
CA SER A 30 -11.45 -9.82 -0.86
C SER A 30 -10.51 -10.82 -0.16
N GLY A 31 -10.50 -10.81 1.16
CA GLY A 31 -9.70 -11.72 2.01
C GLY A 31 -8.28 -11.22 2.30
N GLU A 32 -7.86 -10.10 1.72
CA GLU A 32 -6.57 -9.47 2.00
C GLU A 32 -6.68 -8.49 3.16
N ASN A 33 -5.72 -8.54 4.08
CA ASN A 33 -5.63 -7.60 5.20
C ASN A 33 -4.33 -6.82 5.09
N TYR A 34 -4.42 -5.49 5.25
CA TYR A 34 -3.26 -4.62 5.29
C TYR A 34 -3.10 -4.00 6.68
N VAL A 35 -1.87 -4.01 7.18
CA VAL A 35 -1.49 -3.32 8.42
C VAL A 35 -0.41 -2.30 8.07
N MET A 36 -0.73 -1.04 8.29
CA MET A 36 0.23 0.05 8.19
C MET A 36 1.25 -0.06 9.32
N GLU A 37 2.53 0.11 9.01
CA GLU A 37 3.57 0.22 10.02
C GLU A 37 3.39 1.48 10.89
N ASP A 38 3.68 1.36 12.19
CA ASP A 38 3.57 2.46 13.15
C ASP A 38 4.41 3.68 12.73
N GLY A 39 3.87 4.88 12.97
CA GLY A 39 4.55 6.15 12.68
C GLY A 39 4.59 6.57 11.21
N ASN A 40 4.11 5.72 10.29
CA ASN A 40 3.93 6.08 8.88
C ASN A 40 2.53 6.62 8.63
N ASN A 41 2.38 7.55 7.68
CA ASN A 41 1.07 8.04 7.23
C ASN A 41 0.75 7.53 5.84
N ALA A 42 -0.54 7.33 5.55
CA ALA A 42 -1.04 7.09 4.20
C ALA A 42 -2.04 8.16 3.77
N ILE A 43 -2.06 8.43 2.47
CA ILE A 43 -3.08 9.22 1.81
C ILE A 43 -3.64 8.45 0.62
N SER A 44 -4.96 8.42 0.51
CA SER A 44 -5.67 7.83 -0.63
C SER A 44 -6.53 8.91 -1.25
N ALA A 45 -6.44 9.09 -2.57
CA ALA A 45 -7.24 10.08 -3.29
C ALA A 45 -8.21 9.40 -4.25
N GLY A 46 -9.48 9.75 -4.17
CA GLY A 46 -10.55 9.13 -4.97
C GLY A 46 -11.18 7.90 -4.33
N PRO A 47 -11.98 7.12 -5.09
CA PRO A 47 -12.70 5.96 -4.55
C PRO A 47 -11.72 4.91 -4.03
N ILE A 48 -11.99 4.44 -2.81
CA ILE A 48 -11.27 3.31 -2.21
C ILE A 48 -12.27 2.20 -1.93
N THR A 49 -11.92 1.00 -2.37
CA THR A 49 -12.71 -0.22 -2.14
C THR A 49 -11.98 -1.10 -1.15
N ILE A 50 -12.63 -1.37 -0.02
CA ILE A 50 -12.27 -2.46 0.88
C ILE A 50 -13.31 -3.54 0.68
N ASP A 51 -12.92 -4.65 0.06
CA ASP A 51 -13.84 -5.75 -0.22
C ASP A 51 -14.31 -6.47 1.05
N SER A 52 -15.29 -7.34 0.89
CA SER A 52 -15.77 -8.21 1.97
C SER A 52 -14.65 -9.06 2.57
N ASN A 53 -14.66 -9.22 3.88
CA ASN A 53 -13.65 -9.99 4.64
C ASN A 53 -12.23 -9.42 4.55
N SER A 54 -12.09 -8.14 4.19
CA SER A 54 -10.82 -7.43 4.13
C SER A 54 -10.79 -6.30 5.17
N SER A 55 -9.59 -5.88 5.56
CA SER A 55 -9.41 -4.78 6.51
C SER A 55 -8.13 -3.98 6.28
N PHE A 56 -8.23 -2.68 6.50
CA PHE A 56 -7.08 -1.78 6.58
C PHE A 56 -6.91 -1.34 8.03
N THR A 57 -5.80 -1.70 8.65
CA THR A 57 -5.48 -1.33 10.03
C THR A 57 -4.49 -0.17 10.03
N VAL A 58 -4.88 0.93 10.67
CA VAL A 58 -4.01 2.10 10.88
C VAL A 58 -3.09 1.83 12.07
N GLY A 59 -1.79 2.00 11.86
CA GLY A 59 -0.76 1.82 12.88
C GLY A 59 -0.86 2.85 14.02
N SER A 60 -0.14 2.60 15.10
CA SER A 60 -0.05 3.52 16.24
C SER A 60 0.71 4.78 15.84
N GLY A 61 0.19 5.94 16.25
CA GLY A 61 0.80 7.24 15.92
C GLY A 61 0.67 7.63 14.44
N SER A 62 -0.14 6.91 13.67
CA SER A 62 -0.32 7.09 12.23
C SER A 62 -1.66 7.73 11.89
N VAL A 63 -1.74 8.28 10.68
CA VAL A 63 -2.97 8.76 10.06
C VAL A 63 -3.13 8.15 8.68
N TRP A 64 -4.33 7.64 8.41
CA TRP A 64 -4.78 7.41 7.04
C TRP A 64 -5.84 8.45 6.67
N ALA A 65 -5.55 9.24 5.64
CA ALA A 65 -6.47 10.21 5.09
C ALA A 65 -7.01 9.74 3.74
N VAL A 66 -8.34 9.79 3.57
CA VAL A 66 -9.01 9.60 2.29
C VAL A 66 -9.55 10.96 1.84
N VAL A 67 -9.16 11.43 0.66
CA VAL A 67 -9.46 12.78 0.13
C VAL A 67 -10.23 12.74 -1.19
#